data_AF-A0AAE1N3L2-F1
#
_entry.id   AF-A0AAE1N3L2-F1
#
_cell.length_a   1.000
_cell.length_b   1.000
_cell.length_c   1.000
_cell.angle_alpha   90.00
_cell.angle_beta   90.00
_cell.angle_gamma   90.00
#
_symmetry.space_group_name_H-M   'P 1'
#
loop_
_entity.id
_entity.type
_entity.pdbx_description
1 polymer ?
#
loop_
_entity_poly.entity_id
_entity_poly.type
_entity_poly.pdbx_seq_one_letter_code
_entity_poly.pdbx_strand_id
1 'polypeptide(L)'
;MSKRGPGGSSGNKFRMSLGLPVVVTVNCADNTGAKNLNIISVKGIKDRLNHLPSACVGDMVMATVKKGKPDHRKKVLPAVVVRQ
;
A
#
# COMPACT_ATOMS: atom_id res chain seq x y z
N MET A 1 -21.93 20.20 13.92
CA MET A 1 -20.84 19.63 13.11
C MET A 1 -21.37 18.37 12.43
N SER A 2 -21.56 18.38 11.10
CA SER A 2 -22.02 17.17 10.40
C SER A 2 -20.95 16.08 10.53
N LYS A 3 -21.39 14.84 10.79
CA LYS A 3 -20.50 13.67 10.77
C LYS A 3 -19.92 13.58 9.37
N ARG A 4 -18.62 13.90 9.21
CA ARG A 4 -17.87 13.59 7.98
C ARG A 4 -18.05 12.08 7.75
N GLY A 5 -18.49 11.70 6.54
CA GLY A 5 -18.62 10.28 6.17
C GLY A 5 -17.30 9.54 6.42
N PRO A 6 -17.31 8.19 6.50
CA PRO A 6 -16.11 7.42 6.79
C PRO A 6 -14.99 7.81 5.83
N GLY A 7 -13.87 8.32 6.35
CA GLY A 7 -12.69 8.63 5.54
C GLY A 7 -12.15 7.33 4.96
N GLY A 8 -12.50 7.05 3.71
CA GLY A 8 -12.21 5.78 3.04
C GLY A 8 -12.14 5.94 1.54
N SER A 9 -11.86 4.83 0.86
CA SER A 9 -11.79 4.75 -0.61
C SER A 9 -13.08 5.27 -1.23
N SER A 10 -12.99 6.29 -2.08
CA SER A 10 -14.13 6.78 -2.86
C SER A 10 -14.26 5.97 -4.16
N GLY A 11 -15.38 5.24 -4.29
CA GLY A 11 -15.69 4.47 -5.50
C GLY A 11 -15.23 3.02 -5.45
N ASN A 12 -15.69 2.25 -6.44
CA ASN A 12 -15.35 0.85 -6.60
C ASN A 12 -14.35 0.69 -7.75
N LYS A 13 -13.30 -0.11 -7.55
CA LYS A 13 -12.24 -0.32 -8.54
C LYS A 13 -12.60 -1.52 -9.43
N PHE A 14 -12.43 -1.38 -10.76
CA PHE A 14 -12.44 -2.56 -11.64
C PHE A 14 -11.27 -3.49 -11.31
N ARG A 15 -11.47 -4.79 -11.54
CA ARG A 15 -10.40 -5.78 -11.36
C ARG A 15 -9.31 -5.56 -12.41
N MET A 16 -8.07 -5.45 -11.97
CA MET A 16 -6.89 -5.28 -12.80
C MET A 16 -5.85 -6.37 -12.48
N SER A 17 -4.86 -6.54 -13.36
CA SER A 17 -3.77 -7.51 -13.18
C SER A 17 -2.91 -7.15 -11.96
N LEU A 18 -2.78 -8.08 -11.01
CA LEU A 18 -1.96 -7.89 -9.81
C LEU A 18 -0.48 -8.10 -10.17
N GLY A 19 0.33 -7.04 -10.08
CA GLY A 19 1.75 -7.08 -10.44
C GLY A 19 2.71 -6.97 -9.26
N LEU A 20 2.21 -6.65 -8.06
CA LEU A 20 3.03 -6.32 -6.90
C LEU A 20 2.74 -7.28 -5.73
N PRO A 21 3.39 -8.44 -5.65
CA PRO A 21 3.25 -9.35 -4.51
C PRO A 21 3.82 -8.74 -3.22
N VAL A 22 3.41 -9.27 -2.06
CA VAL A 22 4.05 -8.93 -0.77
C VAL A 22 5.57 -9.12 -0.81
N VAL A 23 6.29 -8.37 0.02
CA VAL A 23 7.77 -8.35 0.12
C VAL A 23 8.46 -7.67 -1.08
N VAL A 24 7.71 -7.15 -2.05
CA VAL A 24 8.28 -6.28 -3.09
C VAL A 24 8.65 -4.91 -2.53
N THR A 25 9.78 -4.38 -2.99
CA THR A 25 10.19 -3.01 -2.71
C THR A 25 9.82 -2.10 -3.88
N VAL A 26 9.04 -1.06 -3.61
CA VAL A 26 8.62 -0.05 -4.58
C VAL A 26 9.17 1.32 -4.23
N ASN A 27 9.27 2.20 -5.23
CA ASN A 27 9.68 3.57 -5.01
C ASN A 27 8.54 4.39 -4.41
N CYS A 28 8.87 5.27 -3.47
CA CYS A 28 7.92 6.25 -2.94
C CYS A 28 7.80 7.43 -3.92
N ALA A 29 6.57 7.86 -4.19
CA ALA A 29 6.28 8.97 -5.10
C ALA A 29 5.81 10.24 -4.35
N ASP A 30 6.02 10.30 -3.04
CA ASP A 30 5.69 11.44 -2.19
C ASP A 30 6.93 12.24 -1.79
N ASN A 31 6.72 13.36 -1.11
CA ASN A 31 7.78 14.23 -0.58
C ASN A 31 7.99 14.07 0.94
N THR A 32 7.54 12.96 1.55
CA THR A 32 7.68 12.71 3.01
C THR A 32 9.12 12.35 3.42
N GLY A 33 10.00 12.10 2.45
CA GLY A 33 11.38 11.68 2.67
C GLY A 33 11.56 10.16 2.73
N ALA A 34 10.50 9.37 2.47
CA ALA A 34 10.63 7.96 2.11
C ALA A 34 11.16 7.84 0.67
N LYS A 35 12.10 6.93 0.42
CA LYS A 35 12.58 6.61 -0.94
C LYS A 35 12.06 5.25 -1.41
N ASN A 36 12.15 4.26 -0.53
CA ASN A 36 11.76 2.89 -0.83
C ASN A 36 10.79 2.38 0.22
N LEU A 37 9.68 1.82 -0.25
CA LEU A 37 8.64 1.18 0.54
C LEU A 37 8.67 -0.31 0.30
N ASN A 38 8.62 -1.12 1.36
CA ASN A 38 8.47 -2.56 1.26
C ASN A 38 7.04 -2.94 1.65
N ILE A 39 6.32 -3.61 0.75
CA ILE A 39 4.93 -4.03 0.95
C ILE A 39 4.91 -5.23 1.89
N ILE A 40 4.07 -5.16 2.93
CA ILE A 40 3.88 -6.23 3.93
C ILE A 40 2.56 -6.96 3.70
N SER A 41 1.48 -6.20 3.47
CA SER A 41 0.15 -6.76 3.22
C SER A 41 -0.68 -5.84 2.34
N VAL A 42 -1.72 -6.40 1.74
CA VAL A 42 -2.67 -5.68 0.88
C VAL A 42 -4.04 -5.71 1.53
N LYS A 43 -4.68 -4.54 1.65
CA LYS A 43 -5.98 -4.42 2.28
C LYS A 43 -7.08 -5.00 1.39
N GLY A 44 -7.97 -5.81 1.96
CA GLY A 44 -9.17 -6.31 1.28
C GLY A 44 -8.96 -7.59 0.46
N ILE A 45 -7.80 -8.23 0.55
CA ILE A 45 -7.55 -9.55 -0.05
C ILE A 45 -7.93 -10.65 0.94
N LYS A 46 -8.61 -11.69 0.45
CA LYS A 46 -8.93 -12.90 1.21
C LYS A 46 -7.78 -13.91 1.11
N ASP A 47 -7.69 -14.76 2.12
CA ASP A 47 -6.63 -15.75 2.21
C ASP A 47 -6.90 -16.96 1.32
N ARG A 48 -5.83 -17.58 0.82
CA ARG A 48 -5.82 -18.86 0.12
C ARG A 48 -4.52 -19.58 0.46
N LEU A 49 -4.57 -20.90 0.62
CA LEU A 49 -3.39 -21.73 0.86
C LEU A 49 -2.30 -21.45 -0.20
N ASN A 50 -1.08 -21.16 0.27
CA ASN A 50 0.12 -20.88 -0.54
C ASN A 50 0.00 -19.70 -1.52
N HIS A 51 -0.96 -18.79 -1.32
CA HIS A 51 -1.11 -17.59 -2.14
C HIS A 51 -0.49 -16.37 -1.47
N LEU A 52 0.41 -15.68 -2.18
CA LEU A 52 0.95 -14.40 -1.74
C LEU A 52 -0.03 -13.27 -2.10
N PRO A 53 -0.52 -12.48 -1.13
CA PRO A 53 -1.32 -11.29 -1.43
C PRO A 53 -0.57 -10.38 -2.39
N SER A 54 -1.28 -9.85 -3.39
CA SER A 54 -0.68 -9.04 -4.45
C SER A 54 -1.53 -7.82 -4.72
N ALA A 55 -0.89 -6.67 -4.91
CA ALA A 55 -1.53 -5.38 -5.15
C ALA A 55 -1.47 -4.98 -6.63
N CYS A 56 -2.37 -4.07 -6.99
CA CYS A 56 -2.38 -3.35 -8.25
C CYS A 56 -2.59 -1.85 -7.95
N VAL A 57 -2.51 -1.01 -8.99
CA VAL A 57 -2.78 0.43 -8.88
C VAL A 57 -4.12 0.69 -8.18
N GLY A 58 -4.14 1.67 -7.29
CA GLY A 58 -5.29 2.07 -6.48
C GLY A 58 -5.51 1.24 -5.21
N ASP A 59 -4.77 0.15 -5.01
CA ASP A 59 -4.90 -0.64 -3.77
C ASP A 59 -4.18 0.02 -2.60
N MET A 60 -4.81 -0.08 -1.43
CA MET A 60 -4.20 0.30 -0.16
C MET A 60 -3.36 -0.86 0.37
N VAL A 61 -2.09 -0.58 0.67
CA VAL A 61 -1.12 -1.55 1.17
C VAL A 61 -0.53 -1.10 2.50
N MET A 62 -0.19 -2.04 3.37
CA MET A 62 0.64 -1.77 4.54
C MET A 62 2.10 -1.89 4.14
N ALA A 63 2.88 -0.84 4.35
CA ALA A 63 4.27 -0.78 3.94
C ALA A 63 5.19 -0.29 5.05
N THR A 64 6.48 -0.61 4.91
CA THR A 64 7.56 -0.07 5.76
C THR A 64 8.57 0.69 4.92
N VAL A 65 9.12 1.77 5.45
CA VAL A 65 10.19 2.51 4.78
C VAL A 65 11.52 1.79 4.97
N LYS A 66 12.13 1.31 3.88
CA LYS A 66 13.46 0.69 3.89
C LYS A 66 14.58 1.72 3.75
N LYS A 67 14.41 2.69 2.86
CA LYS A 67 15.35 3.80 2.62
C LYS A 67 14.58 5.11 2.73
N GLY A 68 15.12 6.08 3.46
CA GLY A 68 14.46 7.37 3.69
C GLY A 68 14.84 8.01 5.03
N LYS A 69 14.09 9.03 5.45
CA LYS A 69 14.28 9.71 6.74
C LYS A 69 14.15 8.72 7.92
N PRO A 70 15.03 8.78 8.95
CA PRO A 70 15.00 7.86 10.08
C PRO A 70 13.65 7.80 10.80
N ASP A 71 12.95 8.93 10.92
CA ASP A 71 11.67 9.04 11.63
C ASP A 71 10.57 8.10 11.12
N HIS A 72 10.62 7.74 9.83
CA HIS A 72 9.63 6.90 9.16
C HIS A 72 10.10 5.44 9.00
N ARG A 73 11.38 5.14 9.28
CA ARG A 73 11.90 3.77 9.21
C ARG A 73 11.38 2.95 10.38
N LYS A 74 11.28 1.63 10.18
CA LYS A 74 10.82 0.64 11.18
C LYS A 74 9.36 0.83 11.66
N LYS A 75 8.62 1.77 11.07
CA LYS A 75 7.18 1.96 11.31
C LYS A 75 6.37 1.33 10.18
N VAL A 76 5.24 0.75 10.52
CA VAL A 76 4.25 0.26 9.55
C VAL A 76 3.30 1.41 9.23
N LEU A 77 3.18 1.74 7.94
CA LEU A 77 2.41 2.88 7.46
C LEU A 77 1.46 2.41 6.34
N PRO A 78 0.24 2.97 6.25
CA PRO A 78 -0.60 2.78 5.08
C PRO A 78 -0.04 3.54 3.88
N ALA A 79 -0.05 2.91 2.71
CA ALA A 79 0.32 3.52 1.43
C ALA A 79 -0.67 3.12 0.34
N VAL A 80 -0.69 3.86 -0.77
CA VAL A 80 -1.52 3.56 -1.95
C VAL A 80 -0.60 3.34 -3.14
N VAL A 81 -0.85 2.28 -3.92
CA VAL A 81 -0.12 2.03 -5.16
C VAL A 81 -0.58 3.02 -6.24
N VAL A 82 0.32 3.88 -6.71
CA VAL A 82 -0.01 4.92 -7.72
C VAL A 82 0.39 4.49 -9.13
N ARG A 83 1.39 3.62 -9.27
CA ARG A 83 1.94 3.18 -10.56
C ARG A 83 2.31 1.70 -10.48
N GLN A 84 2.07 0.97 -11.56
CA GLN A 84 2.45 -0.44 -11.76
C GLN A 84 3.25 -0.55 -13.06
#